data_AF-A0A7C4TW48-F1
#
_entry.id   AF-A0A7C4TW48-F1
#
_cell.length_a   1.000
_cell.length_b   1.000
_cell.length_c   1.000
_cell.angle_alpha   90.00
_cell.angle_beta   90.00
_cell.angle_gamma   90.00
#
_symmetry.space_group_name_H-M   'P 1'
#
loop_
_entity.id
_entity.type
_entity.pdbx_description
1 polymer ?
#
loop_
_entity_poly.entity_id
_entity_poly.type
_entity_poly.pdbx_seq_one_letter_code
_entity_poly.pdbx_strand_id
1 'polypeptide(L)'
;MNILIQSKKYRLTKTGVVFDNSLTYEEWEAFGKELQKVRIAIQWWLGDWILWGEQKFGEKYTQAIEETGLDYGTLANYVYVCRSIEFSRRREKLSFSVHAEVAPLPIDKQDELLDRAEKEGLHSRDVRQLVQEVKQQECQHEPIVICKKCRKVLEGFKIQE
;
A
#
# COMPACT_ATOMS: atom_id res chain seq x y z
N MET A 1 30.93 13.46 -1.61
CA MET A 1 29.91 12.39 -1.56
C MET A 1 28.95 12.76 -0.45
N ASN A 2 27.71 13.12 -0.76
CA ASN A 2 26.73 13.51 0.26
C ASN A 2 26.26 12.24 0.97
N ILE A 3 26.74 12.05 2.20
CA ILE A 3 26.42 10.91 3.04
C ILE A 3 25.08 11.21 3.72
N LEU A 4 24.12 10.30 3.56
CA LEU A 4 22.79 10.41 4.17
C LEU A 4 22.77 9.71 5.53
N ILE A 5 23.42 8.54 5.64
CA ILE A 5 23.54 7.75 6.88
C ILE A 5 24.93 7.13 6.91
N GLN A 6 25.61 7.24 8.07
CA GLN A 6 26.95 6.69 8.28
C GLN A 6 26.95 5.70 9.44
N SER A 7 27.53 4.52 9.22
CA SER A 7 27.94 3.59 10.26
C SER A 7 29.45 3.37 10.21
N LYS A 8 29.99 2.60 11.17
CA LYS A 8 31.42 2.20 11.15
C LYS A 8 31.76 1.31 9.94
N LYS A 9 30.78 0.60 9.37
CA LYS A 9 31.00 -0.45 8.37
C LYS A 9 30.34 -0.20 7.02
N TYR A 10 29.51 0.83 6.90
CA TYR A 10 28.90 1.22 5.62
C TYR A 10 28.51 2.70 5.61
N ARG A 11 28.41 3.26 4.40
CA ARG A 11 27.98 4.63 4.13
C ARG A 11 26.88 4.63 3.08
N LEU A 12 25.72 5.19 3.41
CA LEU A 12 24.62 5.38 2.47
C LEU A 12 24.77 6.75 1.82
N THR A 13 24.62 6.75 0.50
CA THR A 13 24.56 7.94 -0.34
C THR A 13 23.20 7.98 -1.02
N LYS A 14 22.89 9.07 -1.73
CA LYS A 14 21.66 9.16 -2.53
C LYS A 14 21.51 8.03 -3.56
N THR A 15 22.61 7.51 -4.10
CA THR A 15 22.59 6.60 -5.25
C THR A 15 23.24 5.24 -4.97
N GLY A 16 23.57 4.93 -3.72
CA GLY A 16 24.19 3.64 -3.41
C GLY A 16 24.74 3.53 -1.99
N VAL A 17 25.24 2.35 -1.68
CA VAL A 17 25.85 1.99 -0.40
C VAL A 17 27.30 1.60 -0.62
N VAL A 18 28.21 2.17 0.15
CA VAL A 18 29.63 1.80 0.18
C VAL A 18 29.90 1.01 1.44
N PHE A 19 30.32 -0.24 1.30
CA PHE A 19 30.68 -1.11 2.42
C PHE A 19 32.18 -1.04 2.72
N ASP A 20 32.51 -1.25 4.00
CA ASP A 20 33.88 -1.48 4.43
C ASP A 20 34.25 -2.95 4.26
N ASN A 21 35.51 -3.24 3.91
CA ASN A 21 35.98 -4.62 3.68
C ASN A 21 36.00 -5.48 4.95
N SER A 22 35.88 -4.88 6.14
CA SER A 22 35.79 -5.59 7.42
C SER A 22 34.37 -6.07 7.78
N LEU A 23 33.38 -5.81 6.93
CA LEU A 23 32.01 -6.26 7.11
C LEU A 23 31.92 -7.78 6.97
N THR A 24 31.34 -8.47 7.95
CA THR A 24 31.09 -9.92 7.83
C THR A 24 29.84 -10.20 7.00
N TYR A 25 29.67 -11.47 6.59
CA TYR A 25 28.47 -11.89 5.86
C TYR A 25 27.19 -11.68 6.70
N GLU A 26 27.25 -11.98 8.00
CA GLU A 26 26.11 -11.86 8.92
C GLU A 26 25.70 -10.38 9.08
N GLU A 27 26.67 -9.47 9.13
CA GLU A 27 26.41 -8.03 9.20
C GLU A 27 25.85 -7.48 7.89
N TRP A 28 26.35 -7.97 6.76
CA TRP A 28 25.81 -7.66 5.44
C TRP A 28 24.36 -8.14 5.29
N GLU A 29 24.07 -9.37 5.74
CA GLU A 29 22.74 -9.95 5.70
C GLU A 29 21.78 -9.19 6.62
N ALA A 30 22.22 -8.84 7.83
CA ALA A 30 21.45 -8.01 8.76
C ALA A 30 21.13 -6.64 8.15
N PHE A 31 22.09 -5.99 7.49
CA PHE A 31 21.86 -4.73 6.79
C PHE A 31 20.80 -4.88 5.68
N GLY A 32 20.85 -5.95 4.90
CA GLY A 32 19.81 -6.26 3.90
C GLY A 32 18.42 -6.41 4.51
N LYS A 33 18.31 -7.05 5.68
CA LYS A 33 17.05 -7.18 6.43
C LYS A 33 16.52 -5.81 6.89
N GLU A 34 17.40 -4.92 7.36
CA GLU A 34 17.01 -3.55 7.74
C GLU A 34 16.54 -2.71 6.53
N LEU A 35 17.22 -2.81 5.39
CA LEU A 35 16.77 -2.15 4.15
C LEU A 35 15.35 -2.59 3.76
N GLN A 36 15.06 -3.90 3.88
CA GLN A 36 13.75 -4.42 3.57
C GLN A 36 12.68 -3.88 4.55
N LYS A 37 12.99 -3.76 5.85
CA LYS A 37 12.07 -3.14 6.83
C LYS A 37 11.76 -1.69 6.46
N VAL A 38 12.78 -0.90 6.14
CA VAL A 38 12.61 0.51 5.71
C VAL A 38 11.78 0.58 4.43
N ARG A 39 12.06 -0.27 3.44
CA ARG A 39 11.33 -0.30 2.16
C ARG A 39 9.83 -0.53 2.35
N ILE A 40 9.44 -1.40 3.28
CA ILE A 40 8.03 -1.68 3.58
C ILE A 40 7.41 -0.54 4.41
N ALA A 41 8.17 0.06 5.32
CA ALA A 41 7.66 1.04 6.28
C ALA A 41 7.53 2.46 5.72
N ILE A 42 8.34 2.85 4.73
CA ILE A 42 8.41 4.23 4.25
C ILE A 42 7.06 4.76 3.73
N GLN A 43 6.25 3.89 3.13
CA GLN A 43 4.93 4.23 2.60
C GLN A 43 3.97 4.60 3.73
N TRP A 44 4.00 3.85 4.84
CA TRP A 44 3.26 4.18 6.05
C TRP A 44 3.73 5.49 6.67
N TRP A 45 5.05 5.66 6.82
CA TRP A 45 5.61 6.86 7.44
C TRP A 45 5.27 8.13 6.67
N LEU A 46 5.35 8.10 5.33
CA LEU A 46 4.99 9.24 4.50
C LEU A 46 3.49 9.56 4.58
N GLY A 47 2.64 8.54 4.55
CA GLY A 47 1.19 8.71 4.69
C GLY A 47 0.80 9.27 6.06
N ASP A 48 1.36 8.73 7.14
CA ASP A 48 1.10 9.20 8.51
C ASP A 48 1.65 10.62 8.74
N TRP A 49 2.84 10.92 8.22
CA TRP A 49 3.45 12.25 8.32
C TRP A 49 2.58 13.32 7.65
N ILE A 50 2.10 13.05 6.44
CA ILE A 50 1.19 13.98 5.73
C ILE A 50 -0.14 14.06 6.46
N LEU A 51 -0.77 12.93 6.80
CA LEU A 51 -2.08 12.89 7.46
C LEU A 51 -2.07 13.68 8.79
N TRP A 52 -1.04 13.51 9.60
CA TRP A 52 -0.87 14.27 10.84
C TRP A 52 -0.58 15.76 10.56
N GLY A 53 0.26 16.05 9.56
CA GLY A 53 0.59 17.41 9.13
C GLY A 53 -0.64 18.20 8.66
N GLU A 54 -1.53 17.56 7.90
CA GLU A 54 -2.81 18.14 7.46
C GLU A 54 -3.69 18.54 8.64
N GLN A 55 -3.83 17.65 9.61
CA GLN A 55 -4.63 17.90 10.82
C GLN A 55 -4.07 19.06 11.65
N LYS A 56 -2.74 19.18 11.74
CA LYS A 56 -2.09 20.15 12.62
C LYS A 56 -1.88 21.52 11.96
N PHE A 57 -1.58 21.56 10.67
CA PHE A 57 -1.04 22.73 9.98
C PHE A 57 -1.78 23.06 8.66
N GLY A 58 -2.93 22.43 8.38
CA GLY A 58 -3.66 22.58 7.12
C GLY A 58 -2.96 21.88 5.95
N GLU A 59 -3.39 22.15 4.72
CA GLU A 59 -2.85 21.55 3.46
C GLU A 59 -1.32 21.33 3.48
N LYS A 60 -0.85 20.10 3.23
CA LYS A 60 0.59 19.75 3.22
C LYS A 60 1.09 19.06 1.95
N TYR A 61 0.25 18.82 0.95
CA TYR A 61 0.68 18.13 -0.25
C TYR A 61 1.79 18.87 -1.01
N THR A 62 1.73 20.20 -1.12
CA THR A 62 2.78 20.98 -1.80
C THR A 62 4.15 20.77 -1.16
N GLN A 63 4.24 20.88 0.17
CA GLN A 63 5.49 20.66 0.90
C GLN A 63 5.95 19.20 0.79
N ALA A 64 5.03 18.25 0.89
CA ALA A 64 5.38 16.84 0.77
C ALA A 64 5.92 16.50 -0.62
N ILE A 65 5.38 17.08 -1.69
CA ILE A 65 5.90 16.93 -3.06
C ILE A 65 7.32 17.53 -3.17
N GLU A 66 7.53 18.73 -2.65
CA GLU A 66 8.84 19.40 -2.68
C GLU A 66 9.92 18.61 -1.94
N GLU A 67 9.60 18.07 -0.75
CA GLU A 67 10.56 17.35 0.09
C GLU A 67 10.83 15.91 -0.38
N THR A 68 9.81 15.23 -0.92
CA THR A 68 9.94 13.81 -1.30
C THR A 68 10.25 13.59 -2.78
N GLY A 69 9.89 14.55 -3.64
CA GLY A 69 9.93 14.40 -5.09
C GLY A 69 8.92 13.39 -5.64
N LEU A 70 7.99 12.88 -4.83
CA LEU A 70 6.92 11.99 -5.26
C LEU A 70 5.77 12.79 -5.87
N ASP A 71 5.06 12.19 -6.83
CA ASP A 71 3.87 12.81 -7.40
C ASP A 71 2.70 12.82 -6.39
N TYR A 72 1.77 13.77 -6.61
CA TYR A 72 0.58 13.91 -5.77
C TYR A 72 -0.22 12.62 -5.64
N GLY A 73 -0.41 11.87 -6.73
CA GLY A 73 -1.23 10.65 -6.74
C GLY A 73 -0.64 9.56 -5.84
N THR A 74 0.68 9.39 -5.87
CA THR A 74 1.40 8.48 -4.97
C THR A 74 1.20 8.86 -3.50
N LEU A 75 1.41 10.13 -3.16
CA LEU A 75 1.24 10.62 -1.79
C LEU A 75 -0.21 10.53 -1.31
N ALA A 76 -1.17 10.90 -2.17
CA ALA A 76 -2.59 10.84 -1.86
C ALA A 76 -3.05 9.39 -1.62
N ASN A 77 -2.51 8.43 -2.38
CA ASN A 77 -2.75 7.02 -2.12
C ASN A 77 -2.19 6.59 -0.75
N TYR A 78 -0.99 7.06 -0.38
CA TYR A 78 -0.42 6.74 0.94
C TYR A 78 -1.28 7.27 2.09
N VAL A 79 -1.70 8.53 2.00
CA VAL A 79 -2.59 9.18 2.96
C VAL A 79 -3.94 8.47 3.03
N TYR A 80 -4.52 8.13 1.88
CA TYR A 80 -5.79 7.42 1.80
C TYR A 80 -5.75 6.09 2.57
N VAL A 81 -4.74 5.26 2.33
CA VAL A 81 -4.62 3.97 3.02
C VAL A 81 -4.37 4.16 4.52
N CYS A 82 -3.51 5.12 4.92
CA CYS A 82 -3.25 5.40 6.33
C CYS A 82 -4.50 5.90 7.07
N ARG A 83 -5.36 6.64 6.38
CA ARG A 83 -6.64 7.12 6.89
C ARG A 83 -7.70 6.00 6.97
N SER A 84 -7.75 5.11 5.98
CA SER A 84 -8.69 4.00 5.94
C SER A 84 -8.32 2.87 6.91
N ILE A 85 -7.03 2.64 7.14
CA ILE A 85 -6.50 1.60 8.02
C ILE A 85 -5.71 2.24 9.18
N GLU A 86 -6.40 2.41 10.31
CA GLU A 86 -5.81 2.94 11.53
C GLU A 86 -4.57 2.15 11.98
N PHE A 87 -3.64 2.83 12.66
CA PHE A 87 -2.36 2.27 13.07
C PHE A 87 -2.49 0.91 13.80
N SER A 88 -3.48 0.78 14.68
CA SER A 88 -3.77 -0.45 15.45
C SER A 88 -4.27 -1.63 14.60
N ARG A 89 -4.76 -1.37 13.39
CA ARG A 89 -5.33 -2.37 12.48
C ARG A 89 -4.34 -2.83 11.40
N ARG A 90 -3.14 -2.26 11.33
CA ARG A 90 -2.12 -2.65 10.36
C ARG A 90 -1.47 -3.97 10.79
N ARG A 91 -1.28 -4.90 9.86
CA ARG A 91 -0.61 -6.19 10.11
C ARG A 91 0.84 -6.09 9.69
N GLU A 92 1.77 -6.22 10.65
CA GLU A 92 3.21 -6.06 10.39
C GLU A 92 3.75 -7.07 9.36
N LYS A 93 3.13 -8.25 9.25
CA LYS A 93 3.54 -9.29 8.29
C LYS A 93 3.03 -9.02 6.87
N LEU A 94 2.12 -8.06 6.68
CA LEU A 94 1.54 -7.75 5.39
C LEU A 94 2.14 -6.49 4.78
N SER A 95 2.30 -6.50 3.45
CA SER A 95 2.78 -5.34 2.71
C SER A 95 1.76 -4.19 2.72
N PHE A 96 2.24 -2.96 2.54
CA PHE A 96 1.39 -1.79 2.32
C PHE A 96 0.38 -2.02 1.19
N SER A 97 0.81 -2.68 0.10
CA SER A 97 -0.05 -2.96 -1.06
C SER A 97 -1.23 -3.85 -0.72
N VAL A 98 -1.09 -4.82 0.18
CA VAL A 98 -2.22 -5.66 0.64
C VAL A 98 -3.27 -4.78 1.35
N HIS A 99 -2.83 -3.88 2.22
CA HIS A 99 -3.70 -2.94 2.90
C HIS A 99 -4.38 -1.97 1.91
N ALA A 100 -3.66 -1.56 0.87
CA ALA A 100 -4.20 -0.69 -0.17
C ALA A 100 -5.36 -1.34 -0.96
N GLU A 101 -5.30 -2.66 -1.21
CA GLU A 101 -6.39 -3.37 -1.91
C GLU A 101 -7.69 -3.39 -1.10
N VAL A 102 -7.59 -3.54 0.24
CA VAL A 102 -8.76 -3.61 1.12
C VAL A 102 -9.26 -2.23 1.57
N ALA A 103 -8.43 -1.19 1.51
CA ALA A 103 -8.77 0.17 1.98
C ALA A 103 -10.13 0.73 1.48
N PRO A 104 -10.63 0.38 0.27
CA PRO A 104 -11.96 0.82 -0.18
C PRO A 104 -13.15 0.07 0.41
N LEU A 105 -12.94 -1.02 1.15
CA LEU A 105 -14.01 -1.83 1.72
C LEU A 105 -14.47 -1.29 3.08
N PRO A 106 -15.67 -1.67 3.55
CA PRO A 106 -16.10 -1.49 4.93
C PRO A 106 -15.13 -2.08 5.96
N ILE A 107 -15.13 -1.53 7.18
CA ILE A 107 -14.13 -1.84 8.21
C ILE A 107 -14.08 -3.33 8.60
N ASP A 108 -15.24 -3.97 8.66
CA ASP A 108 -15.41 -5.40 8.95
C ASP A 108 -14.81 -6.27 7.85
N LYS A 109 -15.03 -5.89 6.58
CA LYS A 109 -14.47 -6.60 5.42
C LYS A 109 -12.96 -6.39 5.25
N GLN A 110 -12.46 -5.22 5.63
CA GLN A 110 -11.02 -4.98 5.71
C GLN A 110 -10.38 -5.94 6.71
N ASP A 111 -10.89 -6.02 7.94
CA ASP A 111 -10.31 -6.87 8.99
C ASP A 111 -10.38 -8.36 8.61
N GLU A 112 -11.53 -8.81 8.08
CA GLU A 112 -11.72 -10.18 7.59
C GLU A 112 -10.65 -10.58 6.55
N LEU A 113 -10.44 -9.74 5.54
CA LEU A 113 -9.48 -10.02 4.47
C LEU A 113 -8.03 -9.86 4.93
N LEU A 114 -7.72 -8.94 5.83
CA LEU A 114 -6.37 -8.77 6.40
C LEU A 114 -5.98 -9.98 7.26
N ASP A 115 -6.88 -10.46 8.12
CA ASP A 115 -6.63 -11.64 8.96
C ASP A 115 -6.44 -12.89 8.09
N ARG A 116 -7.27 -13.04 7.05
CA ARG A 116 -7.11 -14.12 6.08
C ARG A 116 -5.78 -14.02 5.35
N ALA A 117 -5.41 -12.83 4.87
CA ALA A 117 -4.16 -12.61 4.15
C ALA A 117 -2.94 -12.93 5.01
N GLU A 118 -2.94 -12.53 6.28
CA GLU A 118 -1.84 -12.83 7.20
C GLU A 118 -1.74 -14.33 7.51
N LYS A 119 -2.88 -15.01 7.70
CA LYS A 119 -2.94 -16.44 7.99
C LYS A 119 -2.50 -17.30 6.80
N GLU A 120 -2.95 -16.96 5.60
CA GLU A 120 -2.71 -17.74 4.37
C GLU A 120 -1.45 -17.28 3.61
N GLY A 121 -0.82 -16.17 4.02
CA GLY A 121 0.36 -15.61 3.34
C GLY A 121 0.03 -14.97 2.00
N LEU A 122 -1.16 -14.40 1.85
CA LEU A 122 -1.64 -13.82 0.59
C LEU A 122 -0.90 -12.54 0.21
N HIS A 123 -0.70 -12.34 -1.09
CA HIS A 123 -0.12 -11.12 -1.64
C HIS A 123 -1.21 -10.20 -2.20
N SER A 124 -0.84 -8.97 -2.57
CA SER A 124 -1.79 -7.96 -3.06
C SER A 124 -2.60 -8.43 -4.26
N ARG A 125 -2.03 -9.25 -5.15
CA ARG A 125 -2.76 -9.81 -6.30
C ARG A 125 -3.90 -10.72 -5.84
N ASP A 126 -3.66 -11.56 -4.85
CA ASP A 126 -4.63 -12.53 -4.36
C ASP A 126 -5.74 -11.80 -3.60
N VAL A 127 -5.36 -10.84 -2.74
CA VAL A 127 -6.31 -10.00 -2.00
C VAL A 127 -7.15 -9.15 -2.94
N ARG A 128 -6.58 -8.63 -4.04
CA ARG A 128 -7.34 -7.91 -5.07
C ARG A 128 -8.47 -8.78 -5.64
N GLN A 129 -8.21 -10.06 -5.91
CA GLN A 129 -9.24 -10.96 -6.42
C GLN A 129 -10.35 -11.14 -5.38
N LEU A 130 -10.00 -11.38 -4.11
CA LEU A 130 -10.97 -11.51 -3.03
C LEU A 130 -11.81 -10.23 -2.85
N VAL A 131 -11.20 -9.05 -2.95
CA VAL A 131 -11.89 -7.76 -2.90
C VAL A 131 -12.92 -7.63 -4.04
N GLN A 132 -12.60 -8.11 -5.25
CA GLN A 132 -13.55 -8.10 -6.36
C GLN A 132 -14.73 -9.05 -6.11
N GLU A 133 -14.47 -10.23 -5.55
CA GLU A 133 -15.51 -11.19 -5.18
C GLU A 133 -16.46 -10.59 -4.12
N VAL A 134 -15.93 -9.93 -3.10
CA VAL A 134 -16.73 -9.22 -2.08
C VAL A 134 -17.60 -8.14 -2.72
N LYS A 135 -17.03 -7.30 -3.60
CA LYS A 135 -17.78 -6.24 -4.29
C LYS A 135 -18.88 -6.78 -5.20
N GLN A 136 -18.65 -7.94 -5.84
CA GLN A 136 -19.65 -8.61 -6.67
C GLN A 136 -20.79 -9.20 -5.84
N GLN A 137 -20.52 -9.65 -4.61
CA GLN A 137 -21.54 -10.17 -3.70
C GLN A 137 -22.41 -9.06 -3.09
N GLU A 138 -21.86 -7.87 -2.86
CA GLU A 138 -22.62 -6.70 -2.37
C GLU A 138 -23.50 -6.03 -3.42
N CYS A 139 -23.27 -6.33 -4.70
CA CYS A 139 -24.07 -5.87 -5.83
C CYS A 139 -25.49 -6.50 -5.80
N GLN A 140 -26.41 -5.93 -5.04
CA GLN A 140 -27.81 -6.36 -4.92
C GLN A 140 -28.70 -5.95 -6.11
N HIS A 141 -28.13 -5.42 -7.19
CA HIS A 141 -28.90 -5.04 -8.37
C HIS A 141 -28.93 -6.15 -9.42
N GLU A 142 -30.10 -6.33 -10.03
CA GLU A 142 -30.30 -7.32 -11.10
C GLU A 142 -29.31 -7.05 -12.24
N PRO A 143 -28.52 -8.06 -12.68
CA PRO A 143 -27.49 -7.86 -13.67
C PRO A 143 -28.08 -7.34 -14.98
N ILE A 144 -27.63 -6.15 -15.38
CA ILE A 144 -28.09 -5.50 -16.60
C ILE A 144 -27.25 -5.99 -17.78
N VAL A 145 -27.89 -6.64 -18.75
CA VAL A 145 -27.21 -7.01 -20.00
C VAL A 145 -27.09 -5.76 -20.88
N ILE A 146 -25.86 -5.35 -21.20
CA ILE A 146 -25.59 -4.18 -22.04
C ILE A 146 -25.03 -4.64 -23.39
N CYS A 147 -25.64 -4.18 -24.49
CA CYS A 147 -25.11 -4.44 -25.83
C CYS A 147 -23.74 -3.75 -26.00
N LYS A 148 -22.68 -4.52 -26.20
CA LYS A 148 -21.30 -4.00 -26.39
C LYS A 148 -21.15 -3.02 -27.57
N LYS A 149 -22.05 -3.08 -28.55
CA LYS A 149 -22.01 -2.23 -29.75
C LYS A 149 -22.69 -0.88 -29.57
N CYS A 150 -23.87 -0.83 -28.95
CA CYS A 150 -24.67 0.40 -28.84
C CYS A 150 -24.86 0.90 -27.39
N ARG A 151 -24.32 0.18 -26.40
CA ARG A 151 -24.43 0.43 -24.95
C ARG A 151 -25.86 0.54 -24.40
N LYS A 152 -26.87 0.11 -25.16
CA LYS A 152 -28.25 0.01 -24.67
C LYS A 152 -28.40 -1.19 -23.73
N VAL A 153 -29.20 -1.00 -22.68
CA VAL A 153 -29.71 -2.07 -21.83
C VAL A 153 -30.60 -2.98 -22.68
N LEU A 154 -30.36 -4.28 -22.61
CA LEU A 154 -31.16 -5.30 -23.27
C LEU A 154 -32.17 -5.86 -22.26
N GLU A 155 -33.42 -5.44 -22.38
CA GLU A 155 -34.52 -5.95 -21.56
C GLU A 155 -34.90 -7.37 -22.03
N GLY A 156 -35.11 -8.30 -21.10
CA GLY A 156 -35.62 -9.66 -21.40
C GLY A 156 -34.60 -10.69 -21.91
N PHE A 157 -33.29 -10.38 -21.91
CA PHE A 157 -32.25 -11.37 -22.23
C PHE A 157 -31.96 -12.24 -21.01
N LYS A 158 -32.36 -13.52 -21.04
CA LYS A 158 -31.92 -14.51 -20.04
C LYS A 158 -30.52 -14.99 -20.39
N ILE A 159 -29.60 -14.92 -19.42
CA ILE A 159 -28.30 -15.59 -19.51
C ILE A 159 -28.61 -17.10 -19.52
N GLN A 160 -28.31 -17.78 -20.62
CA GLN A 160 -28.35 -19.25 -20.68
C GLN A 160 -27.03 -19.77 -20.08
N GLU A 161 -27.13 -20.74 -19.17
CA GLU A 161 -25.98 -21.45 -18.58
C GLU A 161 -25.10 -22.15 -19.63
#